data_AF-A0A1H1BWU5-F1
#
_entry.id   AF-A0A1H1BWU5-F1
#
_cell.length_a   1.000
_cell.length_b   1.000
_cell.length_c   1.000
_cell.angle_alpha   90.00
_cell.angle_beta   90.00
_cell.angle_gamma   90.00
#
_symmetry.space_group_name_H-M   'P 1'
#
loop_
_entity.id
_entity.type
_entity.pdbx_description
1 polymer ?
#
loop_
_entity_poly.entity_id
_entity_poly.type
_entity_poly.pdbx_seq_one_letter_code
_entity_poly.pdbx_strand_id
1 'polypeptide(L)'
;MQTFYHGTSVLFDHFDISHALEGDGKAKFGFGTYVTEAYTSAAHYAYNKKRPENKNYYVYTLEIPDMTDDNHLFSVRPVHPSIIERTEKALGEQVPDEARKVGKLFRKYVGNRLTGKTGTIKQLTDKADIDAEKAAARFFSEVGLEYFAWPQAQSKPDGLTNRVVLNIDKIRIVRIDKVELDPKHFQLIPGSEKEVPLDSIK
;
A
#
# COMPACT_ATOMS: atom_id res chain seq x y z
N MET A 1 -16.02 -2.70 6.73
CA MET A 1 -15.15 -1.59 6.28
C MET A 1 -14.30 -1.18 7.47
N GLN A 2 -13.02 -0.87 7.24
CA GLN A 2 -12.07 -0.49 8.28
C GLN A 2 -11.52 0.91 8.02
N THR A 3 -11.25 1.65 9.10
CA THR A 3 -10.70 3.00 9.04
C THR A 3 -9.19 2.98 8.88
N PHE A 4 -8.69 3.71 7.88
CA PHE A 4 -7.28 3.86 7.58
C PHE A 4 -6.96 5.31 7.25
N TYR A 5 -5.66 5.65 7.24
CA TYR A 5 -5.19 7.00 6.98
C TYR A 5 -4.21 7.05 5.81
N HIS A 6 -4.30 8.11 5.00
CA HIS A 6 -3.36 8.42 3.92
C HIS A 6 -2.86 9.85 4.07
N GLY A 7 -1.55 10.04 3.96
CA GLY A 7 -0.90 11.35 4.05
C GLY A 7 -0.41 11.82 2.69
N THR A 8 -0.69 13.08 2.36
CA THR A 8 -0.23 13.69 1.10
C THR A 8 -0.11 15.21 1.24
N SER A 9 0.68 15.83 0.37
CA SER A 9 0.77 17.30 0.27
C SER A 9 -0.21 17.90 -0.76
N VAL A 10 -1.08 17.07 -1.34
CA VAL A 10 -2.03 17.46 -2.39
C VAL A 10 -3.47 17.27 -1.90
N LEU A 11 -4.32 18.26 -2.18
CA LEU A 11 -5.75 18.18 -1.92
C LEU A 11 -6.46 17.62 -3.16
N PHE A 12 -7.30 16.60 -2.98
CA PHE A 12 -8.09 15.93 -4.01
C PHE A 12 -9.36 15.32 -3.41
N ASP A 13 -10.35 15.05 -4.24
CA ASP A 13 -11.64 14.45 -3.86
C ASP A 13 -11.73 12.95 -4.21
N HIS A 14 -10.81 12.44 -5.03
CA HIS A 14 -10.70 11.02 -5.37
C HIS A 14 -9.24 10.59 -5.55
N PHE A 15 -8.98 9.31 -5.33
CA PHE A 15 -7.68 8.72 -5.65
C PHE A 15 -7.53 8.54 -7.15
N ASP A 16 -6.35 8.84 -7.68
CA ASP A 16 -5.97 8.51 -9.05
C ASP A 16 -4.61 7.80 -9.03
N ILE A 17 -4.60 6.58 -9.56
CA ILE A 17 -3.42 5.73 -9.63
C ILE A 17 -2.35 6.29 -10.59
N SER A 18 -2.72 7.20 -11.49
CA SER A 18 -1.78 7.87 -12.40
C SER A 18 -0.73 8.69 -11.63
N HIS A 19 -1.09 9.20 -10.46
CA HIS A 19 -0.21 9.95 -9.55
C HIS A 19 0.58 9.05 -8.58
N ALA A 20 0.47 7.72 -8.69
CA ALA A 20 1.27 6.81 -7.88
C ALA A 20 2.77 7.11 -8.09
N LEU A 21 3.54 7.08 -7.00
CA LEU A 21 4.98 7.38 -6.95
C LEU A 21 5.38 8.87 -7.01
N GLU A 22 4.44 9.82 -7.14
CA GLU A 22 4.77 11.26 -7.10
C GLU A 22 5.25 11.76 -5.74
N GLY A 23 4.95 11.03 -4.66
CA GLY A 23 5.55 11.23 -3.34
C GLY A 23 7.01 10.77 -3.29
N ASP A 24 7.33 9.87 -2.37
CA ASP A 24 8.70 9.35 -2.18
C ASP A 24 9.25 8.51 -3.35
N GLY A 25 8.44 8.18 -4.36
CA GLY A 25 8.87 7.43 -5.54
C GLY A 25 9.16 5.95 -5.32
N LYS A 26 8.73 5.37 -4.19
CA LYS A 26 9.09 4.01 -3.79
C LYS A 26 7.86 3.12 -3.67
N ALA A 27 7.89 1.96 -4.33
CA ALA A 27 6.92 0.87 -4.22
C ALA A 27 7.48 -0.30 -3.40
N LYS A 28 8.10 -0.03 -2.25
CA LYS A 28 8.87 -1.04 -1.47
C LYS A 28 8.04 -2.27 -1.06
N PHE A 29 6.74 -2.06 -0.87
CA PHE A 29 5.78 -3.06 -0.38
C PHE A 29 4.69 -3.38 -1.40
N GLY A 30 4.81 -2.85 -2.62
CA GLY A 30 3.93 -3.13 -3.76
C GLY A 30 3.48 -1.86 -4.43
N PHE A 31 2.74 -2.03 -5.51
CA PHE A 31 2.15 -0.94 -6.25
C PHE A 31 0.67 -0.78 -5.90
N GLY A 32 0.22 0.45 -5.65
CA GLY A 32 -1.13 0.78 -5.22
C GLY A 32 -1.16 1.96 -4.25
N THR A 33 -2.29 2.15 -3.57
CA THR A 33 -2.48 3.26 -2.62
C THR A 33 -2.02 2.88 -1.23
N TYR A 34 -1.04 3.62 -0.71
CA TYR A 34 -0.45 3.37 0.60
C TYR A 34 -1.30 3.98 1.72
N VAL A 35 -1.66 3.17 2.71
CA VAL A 35 -2.45 3.57 3.86
C VAL A 35 -1.89 2.97 5.16
N THR A 36 -2.20 3.59 6.29
CA THR A 36 -1.74 3.17 7.62
C THR A 36 -2.85 3.24 8.66
N GLU A 37 -2.82 2.38 9.67
CA GLU A 37 -3.72 2.47 10.82
C GLU A 37 -3.37 3.66 11.75
N ALA A 38 -2.16 4.23 11.63
CA ALA A 38 -1.70 5.30 12.49
C ALA A 38 -1.85 6.69 11.82
N TYR A 39 -2.78 7.51 12.30
CA TYR A 39 -2.98 8.89 11.84
C TYR A 39 -1.67 9.70 11.84
N THR A 40 -0.89 9.62 12.92
CA THR A 40 0.39 10.33 13.05
C THR A 40 1.43 9.88 12.02
N SER A 41 1.38 8.62 11.59
CA SER A 41 2.24 8.13 10.51
C SER A 41 1.80 8.68 9.16
N ALA A 42 0.49 8.73 8.89
CA ALA A 42 -0.04 9.40 7.71
C ALA A 42 0.37 10.88 7.67
N ALA A 43 0.21 11.61 8.77
CA ALA A 43 0.66 13.01 8.87
C ALA A 43 2.14 13.17 8.52
N HIS A 44 3.03 12.32 9.05
CA HIS A 44 4.45 12.34 8.69
C HIS A 44 4.69 12.06 7.19
N TYR A 45 3.92 11.16 6.58
CA TYR A 45 4.00 10.89 5.13
C TYR A 45 3.40 11.99 4.25
N ALA A 46 2.64 12.94 4.81
CA ALA A 46 2.15 14.09 4.07
C ALA A 46 3.26 15.05 3.64
N TYR A 47 4.41 15.02 4.31
CA TYR A 47 5.58 15.78 3.88
C TYR A 47 6.21 15.18 2.62
N ASN A 48 6.29 15.97 1.55
CA ASN A 48 6.92 15.57 0.29
C ASN A 48 8.28 16.25 0.10
N LYS A 49 9.36 15.46 0.23
CA LYS A 49 10.74 15.93 0.05
C LYS A 49 11.04 16.48 -1.35
N LYS A 50 10.26 16.11 -2.36
CA LYS A 50 10.41 16.61 -3.74
C LYS A 50 9.70 17.95 -3.97
N ARG A 51 8.84 18.38 -3.04
CA ARG A 51 8.11 19.66 -3.08
C ARG A 51 8.24 20.37 -1.72
N PRO A 52 9.46 20.65 -1.23
CA PRO A 52 9.69 21.19 0.11
C PRO A 52 9.10 22.59 0.34
N GLU A 53 8.82 23.32 -0.74
CA GLU A 53 8.12 24.61 -0.73
C GLU A 53 6.63 24.48 -0.40
N ASN A 54 6.02 23.33 -0.69
CA ASN A 54 4.61 23.09 -0.38
C ASN A 54 4.45 22.71 1.09
N LYS A 55 3.88 23.64 1.87
CA LYS A 55 3.62 23.47 3.30
C LYS A 55 2.17 23.08 3.61
N ASN A 56 1.41 22.67 2.59
CA ASN A 56 0.09 22.11 2.81
C ASN A 56 0.22 20.61 3.02
N TYR A 57 -0.28 20.12 4.15
CA TYR A 57 -0.25 18.72 4.53
C TYR A 57 -1.66 18.27 4.85
N TYR A 58 -2.07 17.16 4.26
CA TYR A 58 -3.41 16.62 4.42
C TYR A 58 -3.33 15.18 4.90
N VAL A 59 -4.21 14.85 5.84
CA VAL A 59 -4.46 13.48 6.28
C VAL A 59 -5.89 13.13 5.89
N TYR A 60 -6.02 12.10 5.07
CA TYR A 60 -7.28 11.55 4.64
C TYR A 60 -7.64 10.42 5.58
N THR A 61 -8.82 10.48 6.17
CA THR A 61 -9.45 9.32 6.79
C THR A 61 -10.23 8.58 5.72
N LEU A 62 -9.99 7.28 5.64
CA LEU A 62 -10.48 6.41 4.59
C LEU A 62 -11.25 5.25 5.19
N GLU A 63 -12.27 4.79 4.48
CA GLU A 63 -12.81 3.46 4.64
C GLU A 63 -12.32 2.57 3.50
N ILE A 64 -11.83 1.39 3.86
CA ILE A 64 -11.42 0.33 2.94
C ILE A 64 -12.12 -0.98 3.34
N PRO A 65 -12.18 -2.01 2.47
CA PRO A 65 -12.76 -3.30 2.83
C PRO A 65 -12.14 -3.93 4.10
N ASP A 66 -12.85 -4.90 4.69
CA ASP A 66 -12.30 -5.64 5.80
C ASP A 66 -11.20 -6.59 5.33
N MET A 67 -10.14 -6.72 6.11
CA MET A 67 -9.12 -7.73 5.85
C MET A 67 -9.61 -9.09 6.33
N THR A 68 -9.67 -10.07 5.43
CA THR A 68 -9.91 -11.48 5.71
C THR A 68 -8.61 -12.25 5.52
N ASP A 69 -8.53 -13.49 6.02
CA ASP A 69 -7.30 -14.30 5.92
C ASP A 69 -6.86 -14.58 4.49
N ASP A 70 -7.78 -14.48 3.52
CA ASP A 70 -7.54 -14.82 2.13
C ASP A 70 -7.64 -13.65 1.13
N ASN A 71 -7.87 -12.43 1.58
CA ASN A 71 -7.93 -11.27 0.68
C ASN A 71 -6.67 -10.38 0.72
N HIS A 72 -5.57 -10.86 1.32
CA HIS A 72 -4.33 -10.09 1.40
C HIS A 72 -3.07 -10.96 1.38
N LEU A 73 -1.95 -10.36 0.94
CA LEU A 73 -0.61 -10.92 1.21
C LEU A 73 0.05 -10.16 2.36
N PHE A 74 0.30 -10.85 3.47
CA PHE A 74 1.07 -10.28 4.56
C PHE A 74 2.57 -10.53 4.36
N SER A 75 3.36 -9.47 4.34
CA SER A 75 4.77 -9.48 3.89
C SER A 75 5.69 -10.47 4.61
N VAL A 76 5.42 -10.74 5.89
CA VAL A 76 6.26 -11.56 6.80
C VAL A 76 5.56 -12.82 7.31
N ARG A 77 4.38 -13.15 6.77
CA ARG A 77 3.62 -14.37 7.14
C ARG A 77 3.44 -15.28 5.94
N PRO A 78 3.24 -16.60 6.16
CA PRO A 78 2.92 -17.55 5.10
C PRO A 78 1.71 -17.11 4.27
N VAL A 79 1.71 -17.47 2.99
CA VAL A 79 0.59 -17.19 2.09
C VAL A 79 -0.55 -18.16 2.39
N HIS A 80 -1.78 -17.64 2.48
CA HIS A 80 -2.96 -18.47 2.72
C HIS A 80 -3.18 -19.48 1.56
N PRO A 81 -3.52 -20.76 1.83
CA PRO A 81 -3.67 -21.78 0.79
C PRO A 81 -4.63 -21.41 -0.35
N SER A 82 -5.76 -20.76 -0.06
CA SER A 82 -6.71 -20.35 -1.11
C SER A 82 -6.17 -19.24 -2.03
N ILE A 83 -5.21 -18.42 -1.55
CA ILE A 83 -4.51 -17.45 -2.40
C ILE A 83 -3.54 -18.18 -3.33
N ILE A 84 -2.83 -19.18 -2.83
CA ILE A 84 -1.93 -20.02 -3.62
C ILE A 84 -2.74 -20.72 -4.73
N GLU A 85 -3.85 -21.37 -4.38
CA GLU A 85 -4.71 -22.07 -5.34
C GLU A 85 -5.24 -21.15 -6.45
N ARG A 86 -5.81 -19.99 -6.09
CA ARG A 86 -6.28 -19.01 -7.09
C ARG A 86 -5.15 -18.49 -7.98
N THR A 87 -3.98 -18.28 -7.40
CA THR A 87 -2.80 -17.81 -8.13
C THR A 87 -2.31 -18.85 -9.13
N GLU A 88 -2.11 -20.09 -8.69
CA GLU A 88 -1.63 -21.19 -9.55
C GLU A 88 -2.62 -21.51 -10.66
N LYS A 89 -3.92 -21.50 -10.34
CA LYS A 89 -4.99 -21.65 -11.33
C LYS A 89 -4.94 -20.55 -12.39
N ALA A 90 -4.74 -19.29 -11.98
CA ALA A 90 -4.67 -18.16 -12.90
C ALA A 90 -3.36 -18.13 -13.71
N LEU A 91 -2.24 -18.61 -13.15
CA LEU A 91 -0.96 -18.71 -13.87
C LEU A 91 -0.87 -19.96 -14.75
N GLY A 92 -1.63 -21.01 -14.46
CA GLY A 92 -1.51 -22.32 -15.11
C GLY A 92 -0.24 -23.09 -14.72
N GLU A 93 0.44 -22.68 -13.65
CA GLU A 93 1.66 -23.32 -13.14
C GLU A 93 1.69 -23.32 -11.61
N GLN A 94 2.46 -24.24 -11.04
CA GLN A 94 2.71 -24.25 -9.60
C GLN A 94 3.73 -23.19 -9.23
N VAL A 95 3.48 -22.47 -8.14
CA VAL A 95 4.44 -21.53 -7.56
C VAL A 95 5.45 -22.31 -6.72
N PRO A 96 6.76 -22.07 -6.76
CA PRO A 96 7.74 -22.78 -5.94
C PRO A 96 7.51 -22.61 -4.43
N ASP A 97 7.79 -23.65 -3.65
CA ASP A 97 7.59 -23.65 -2.19
C ASP A 97 8.32 -22.50 -1.49
N GLU A 98 9.54 -22.15 -1.94
CA GLU A 98 10.30 -21.04 -1.37
C GLU A 98 9.59 -19.69 -1.53
N ALA A 99 8.85 -19.49 -2.62
CA ALA A 99 8.09 -18.27 -2.85
C ALA A 99 6.81 -18.20 -1.98
N ARG A 100 6.21 -19.35 -1.63
CA ARG A 100 5.01 -19.45 -0.78
C ARG A 100 5.26 -19.14 0.69
N LYS A 101 6.52 -19.21 1.15
CA LYS A 101 6.91 -19.08 2.57
C LYS A 101 6.48 -17.76 3.20
N VAL A 102 6.56 -16.65 2.46
CA VAL A 102 6.05 -15.35 2.93
C VAL A 102 5.48 -14.51 1.79
N GLY A 103 4.45 -13.71 2.10
CA GLY A 103 3.73 -12.91 1.09
C GLY A 103 4.62 -11.97 0.25
N LYS A 104 5.71 -11.44 0.84
CA LYS A 104 6.66 -10.59 0.09
C LYS A 104 7.36 -11.36 -1.04
N LEU A 105 7.80 -12.60 -0.79
CA LEU A 105 8.49 -13.42 -1.79
C LEU A 105 7.51 -13.86 -2.87
N PHE A 106 6.31 -14.28 -2.45
CA PHE A 106 5.23 -14.69 -3.34
C PHE A 106 4.87 -13.60 -4.34
N ARG A 107 4.62 -12.38 -3.84
CA ARG A 107 4.31 -11.20 -4.66
C ARG A 107 5.41 -10.90 -5.68
N LYS A 108 6.68 -10.93 -5.27
CA LYS A 108 7.82 -10.66 -6.16
C LYS A 108 7.98 -11.73 -7.23
N TYR A 109 7.84 -12.99 -6.83
CA TYR A 109 7.90 -14.11 -7.76
C TYR A 109 6.84 -13.95 -8.85
N VAL A 110 5.58 -13.79 -8.46
CA VAL A 110 4.46 -13.64 -9.41
C VAL A 110 4.68 -12.42 -10.31
N GLY A 111 5.03 -11.25 -9.75
CA GLY A 111 5.31 -10.05 -10.54
C GLY A 111 6.44 -10.22 -11.56
N ASN A 112 7.54 -10.86 -11.16
CA ASN A 112 8.65 -11.13 -12.07
C ASN A 112 8.27 -12.15 -13.15
N ARG A 113 7.52 -13.20 -12.80
CA ARG A 113 7.04 -14.19 -13.77
C ARG A 113 6.12 -13.56 -14.82
N LEU A 114 5.17 -12.72 -14.39
CA LEU A 114 4.25 -12.02 -15.29
C LEU A 114 4.93 -11.04 -16.23
N THR A 115 6.10 -10.51 -15.84
CA THR A 115 6.93 -9.65 -16.69
C THR A 115 7.96 -10.43 -17.53
N GLY A 116 7.81 -11.76 -17.62
CA GLY A 116 8.65 -12.62 -18.47
C GLY A 116 10.06 -12.84 -17.94
N LYS A 117 10.37 -12.45 -16.70
CA LYS A 117 11.69 -12.67 -16.13
C LYS A 117 11.89 -14.15 -15.82
N THR A 118 13.08 -14.62 -16.15
CA THR A 118 13.53 -16.00 -15.93
C THR A 118 14.74 -16.01 -15.01
N GLY A 119 14.94 -17.12 -14.29
CA GLY A 119 16.10 -17.31 -13.43
C GLY A 119 15.81 -18.29 -12.29
N THR A 120 16.74 -18.38 -11.37
CA THR A 120 16.57 -19.14 -10.12
C THR A 120 15.45 -18.55 -9.28
N ILE A 121 14.85 -19.36 -8.41
CA ILE A 121 13.79 -18.91 -7.49
C ILE A 121 14.28 -17.76 -6.61
N LYS A 122 15.55 -17.80 -6.18
CA LYS A 122 16.19 -16.71 -5.45
C LYS A 122 16.20 -15.41 -6.24
N GLN A 123 16.59 -15.43 -7.52
CA GLN A 123 16.59 -14.22 -8.36
C GLN A 123 15.17 -13.65 -8.52
N LEU A 124 14.17 -14.51 -8.68
CA LEU A 124 12.77 -14.10 -8.88
C LEU A 124 12.09 -13.63 -7.58
N THR A 125 12.65 -13.90 -6.41
CA THR A 125 12.06 -13.53 -5.11
C THR A 125 12.85 -12.43 -4.38
N ASP A 126 14.12 -12.18 -4.73
CA ASP A 126 14.95 -11.19 -4.03
C ASP A 126 14.57 -9.75 -4.38
N LYS A 127 14.34 -9.45 -5.67
CA LYS A 127 14.02 -8.11 -6.16
C LYS A 127 12.90 -8.16 -7.19
N ALA A 128 12.09 -7.11 -7.20
CA ALA A 128 11.13 -6.82 -8.25
C ALA A 128 11.29 -5.34 -8.59
N ASP A 129 11.34 -5.01 -9.88
CA ASP A 129 11.27 -3.63 -10.35
C ASP A 129 9.82 -3.15 -10.40
N ILE A 130 9.63 -1.89 -10.75
CA ILE A 130 8.30 -1.28 -10.72
C ILE A 130 7.30 -1.96 -11.66
N ASP A 131 7.76 -2.47 -12.80
CA ASP A 131 6.88 -3.16 -13.76
C ASP A 131 6.42 -4.50 -13.19
N ALA A 132 7.30 -5.25 -12.53
CA ALA A 132 6.92 -6.46 -11.81
C ALA A 132 5.97 -6.16 -10.65
N GLU A 133 6.17 -5.06 -9.92
CA GLU A 133 5.29 -4.66 -8.82
C GLU A 133 3.89 -4.25 -9.32
N LYS A 134 3.81 -3.53 -10.45
CA LYS A 134 2.54 -3.20 -11.13
C LYS A 134 1.83 -4.44 -11.63
N ALA A 135 2.56 -5.35 -12.28
CA ALA A 135 2.01 -6.61 -12.78
C ALA A 135 1.45 -7.47 -11.64
N ALA A 136 2.19 -7.58 -10.53
CA ALA A 136 1.71 -8.27 -9.34
C ALA A 136 0.45 -7.62 -8.78
N ALA A 137 0.44 -6.30 -8.56
CA ALA A 137 -0.72 -5.60 -8.01
C ALA A 137 -2.00 -5.82 -8.84
N ARG A 138 -1.88 -5.68 -10.17
CA ARG A 138 -2.99 -5.94 -11.09
C ARG A 138 -3.48 -7.39 -10.99
N PHE A 139 -2.56 -8.35 -11.13
CA PHE A 139 -2.91 -9.77 -11.07
C PHE A 139 -3.58 -10.13 -9.75
N PHE A 140 -3.02 -9.69 -8.62
CA PHE A 140 -3.57 -10.00 -7.31
C PHE A 140 -4.95 -9.36 -7.09
N SER A 141 -5.18 -8.17 -7.62
CA SER A 141 -6.52 -7.59 -7.63
C SER A 141 -7.51 -8.44 -8.44
N GLU A 142 -7.10 -8.90 -9.63
CA GLU A 142 -7.92 -9.75 -10.51
C GLU A 142 -8.25 -11.12 -9.88
N VAL A 143 -7.31 -11.72 -9.13
CA VAL A 143 -7.57 -12.97 -8.40
C VAL A 143 -8.29 -12.75 -7.06
N GLY A 144 -8.69 -11.51 -6.74
CA GLY A 144 -9.56 -11.20 -5.60
C GLY A 144 -8.83 -10.90 -4.30
N LEU A 145 -7.64 -10.31 -4.36
CA LEU A 145 -7.00 -9.69 -3.19
C LEU A 145 -7.30 -8.19 -3.16
N GLU A 146 -7.41 -7.67 -1.94
CA GLU A 146 -7.60 -6.25 -1.66
C GLU A 146 -6.28 -5.56 -1.29
N TYR A 147 -5.37 -6.28 -0.61
CA TYR A 147 -4.19 -5.67 0.01
C TYR A 147 -2.87 -6.43 -0.15
N PHE A 148 -1.78 -5.66 -0.14
CA PHE A 148 -0.53 -6.12 0.45
C PHE A 148 -0.34 -5.46 1.81
N ALA A 149 -0.02 -6.22 2.85
CA ALA A 149 0.05 -5.73 4.23
C ALA A 149 1.42 -5.98 4.88
N TRP A 150 1.82 -5.10 5.80
CA TRP A 150 3.03 -5.27 6.60
C TRP A 150 2.90 -4.57 7.95
N PRO A 151 3.64 -5.02 8.98
CA PRO A 151 3.63 -4.34 10.27
C PRO A 151 4.34 -3.00 10.16
N GLN A 152 3.82 -1.98 10.85
CA GLN A 152 4.41 -0.66 10.94
C GLN A 152 5.82 -0.72 11.53
N ALA A 153 6.01 -1.52 12.59
CA ALA A 153 7.30 -1.83 13.17
C ALA A 153 7.64 -3.30 12.94
N GLN A 154 8.74 -3.58 12.26
CA GLN A 154 9.19 -4.96 12.00
C GLN A 154 9.51 -5.74 13.28
N SER A 155 9.85 -5.03 14.38
CA SER A 155 10.04 -5.60 15.70
C SER A 155 8.73 -5.94 16.45
N LYS A 156 7.57 -5.50 15.94
CA LYS A 156 6.24 -5.75 16.51
C LYS A 156 5.30 -6.23 15.40
N PRO A 157 5.43 -7.48 14.93
CA PRO A 157 4.71 -7.99 13.77
C PRO A 157 3.19 -8.06 13.95
N ASP A 158 2.71 -8.09 15.19
CA ASP A 158 1.28 -8.12 15.54
C ASP A 158 0.74 -6.76 16.00
N GLY A 159 1.52 -5.69 15.80
CA GLY A 159 1.09 -4.31 16.06
C GLY A 159 0.30 -3.71 14.90
N LEU A 160 0.23 -2.38 14.89
CA LEU A 160 -0.37 -1.62 13.78
C LEU A 160 0.25 -2.00 12.45
N THR A 161 -0.57 -1.97 11.42
CA THR A 161 -0.26 -2.37 10.07
C THR A 161 -0.33 -1.20 9.10
N ASN A 162 0.39 -1.37 8.01
CA ASN A 162 0.25 -0.56 6.82
C ASN A 162 -0.22 -1.46 5.69
N ARG A 163 -0.91 -0.87 4.71
CA ARG A 163 -1.42 -1.58 3.56
C ARG A 163 -1.10 -0.82 2.27
N VAL A 164 -0.95 -1.58 1.19
CA VAL A 164 -1.13 -1.10 -0.18
C VAL A 164 -2.49 -1.63 -0.60
N VAL A 165 -3.43 -0.73 -0.87
CA VAL A 165 -4.74 -1.06 -1.46
C VAL A 165 -4.57 -1.23 -2.95
N LEU A 166 -4.99 -2.38 -3.49
CA LEU A 166 -4.75 -2.74 -4.89
C LEU A 166 -5.77 -2.14 -5.85
N ASN A 167 -7.00 -1.91 -5.38
CA ASN A 167 -8.07 -1.30 -6.15
C ASN A 167 -8.56 -0.01 -5.48
N ILE A 168 -8.34 1.12 -6.15
CA ILE A 168 -8.70 2.46 -5.66
C ILE A 168 -10.22 2.67 -5.57
N ASP A 169 -11.01 1.98 -6.38
CA ASP A 169 -12.48 2.10 -6.41
C ASP A 169 -13.12 1.61 -5.10
N LYS A 170 -12.37 0.85 -4.31
CA LYS A 170 -12.79 0.35 -3.00
C LYS A 170 -12.38 1.27 -1.85
N ILE A 171 -11.75 2.41 -2.15
CA ILE A 171 -11.36 3.40 -1.14
C ILE A 171 -12.41 4.49 -1.11
N ARG A 172 -12.99 4.72 0.07
CA ARG A 172 -13.92 5.81 0.32
C ARG A 172 -13.26 6.85 1.21
N ILE A 173 -13.14 8.09 0.73
CA ILE A 173 -12.72 9.21 1.57
C ILE A 173 -13.89 9.58 2.48
N VAL A 174 -13.65 9.58 3.79
CA VAL A 174 -14.69 9.92 4.79
C VAL A 174 -14.45 11.25 5.46
N ARG A 175 -13.19 11.70 5.52
CA ARG A 175 -12.79 12.98 6.12
C ARG A 175 -11.42 13.38 5.61
N ILE A 176 -11.18 14.68 5.51
CA ILE A 176 -9.87 15.25 5.17
C ILE A 176 -9.53 16.28 6.23
N ASP A 177 -8.36 16.15 6.82
CA ASP A 177 -7.82 17.15 7.76
C ASP A 177 -6.60 17.81 7.13
N LYS A 178 -6.57 19.15 7.11
CA LYS A 178 -5.34 19.91 6.93
C LYS A 178 -4.61 19.94 8.27
N VAL A 179 -3.32 19.62 8.26
CA VAL A 179 -2.49 19.54 9.47
C VAL A 179 -1.24 20.40 9.37
N GLU A 180 -0.64 20.70 10.52
CA GLU A 180 0.66 21.34 10.61
C GLU A 180 1.72 20.33 11.07
N LEU A 181 2.93 20.44 10.51
CA LEU A 181 4.06 19.57 10.84
C LEU A 181 5.20 20.38 11.45
N ASP A 182 5.86 19.83 12.47
CA ASP A 182 7.08 20.38 13.03
C ASP A 182 8.17 20.47 11.95
N PRO A 183 8.85 21.62 11.77
CA PRO A 183 9.81 21.80 10.68
C PRO A 183 11.12 21.03 10.86
N LYS A 184 11.43 20.48 12.04
CA LYS A 184 12.68 19.73 12.29
C LYS A 184 12.52 18.25 11.98
N HIS A 185 11.38 17.68 12.34
CA HIS A 185 11.13 16.23 12.27
C HIS A 185 9.94 15.86 11.39
N PHE A 186 9.21 16.83 10.86
CA PHE A 186 8.00 16.65 10.06
C PHE A 186 6.95 15.78 10.75
N GLN A 187 6.89 15.89 12.08
CA GLN A 187 5.90 15.21 12.92
C GLN A 187 4.68 16.11 13.07
N LEU A 188 3.50 15.49 13.19
CA LEU A 188 2.25 16.19 13.47
C LEU A 188 2.37 17.10 14.69
N ILE A 189 1.97 18.37 14.54
CA ILE A 189 1.75 19.27 15.67
C ILE A 189 0.39 18.92 16.27
N PRO A 190 0.32 18.41 17.52
CA PRO A 190 -0.95 17.98 18.12
C PRO A 190 -1.97 19.12 18.20
N GLY A 191 -3.21 18.87 17.78
CA GLY A 191 -4.29 19.86 17.80
C GLY A 191 -4.30 20.81 16.60
N SER A 192 -3.43 20.59 15.60
CA SER A 192 -3.39 21.39 14.38
C SER A 192 -4.40 20.94 13.31
N GLU A 193 -5.11 19.85 13.54
CA GLU A 193 -6.03 19.23 12.60
C GLU A 193 -7.23 20.16 12.34
N LYS A 194 -7.39 20.60 11.10
CA LYS A 194 -8.52 21.39 10.64
C LYS A 194 -9.21 20.66 9.51
N GLU A 195 -10.46 20.26 9.75
CA GLU A 195 -11.25 19.56 8.76
C GLU A 195 -11.45 20.43 7.52
N VAL A 196 -11.23 19.83 6.36
CA VAL A 196 -11.54 20.40 5.04
C VAL A 196 -12.88 19.80 4.61
N PRO A 197 -13.94 20.61 4.45
CA PRO A 197 -15.23 20.10 4.02
C PRO A 197 -15.12 19.41 2.65
N LEU A 198 -15.62 18.19 2.52
CA LEU A 198 -15.53 17.43 1.26
C LEU A 198 -16.20 18.16 0.10
N ASP A 199 -17.35 18.78 0.34
CA ASP A 199 -18.10 19.56 -0.65
C ASP A 199 -17.37 20.83 -1.12
N SER A 200 -16.26 21.20 -0.48
CA SER A 200 -15.43 22.35 -0.88
C SER A 200 -14.37 22.02 -1.93
N ILE A 201 -14.15 20.73 -2.22
CA ILE A 201 -13.15 20.25 -3.18
C ILE A 201 -13.84 20.10 -4.54
N LYS A 202 -13.21 20.64 -5.59
CA LYS A 202 -13.71 20.65 -6.98
C LYS A 202 -12.78 19.90 -7.90
#